data_AF-H3JSA9-F1
#
_entry.id   AF-H3JSA9-F1
#
_cell.length_a   1.000
_cell.length_b   1.000
_cell.length_c   1.000
_cell.angle_alpha   90.00
_cell.angle_beta   90.00
_cell.angle_gamma   90.00
#
_symmetry.space_group_name_H-M   'P 1'
#
loop_
_entity.id
_entity.type
_entity.pdbx_description
1 polymer ?
#
loop_
_entity_poly.entity_id
_entity_poly.type
_entity_poly.pdbx_seq_one_letter_code
_entity_poly.pdbx_strand_id
1 'polypeptide(L)'
;CMAMMAASAFFFLSMNNFDRKWKTSILVSGLITFIAAVHYWYMRDYWASNAESPTFFRYVDWILTVPLMCVEFYLILKVAGAKKSMMWRLIFLSVIMLVTGYFGESVYRDQAWFWGLISGLAYFAIAYDIWLGKAKKLAEEAGGSVLKAHKA
;
A
#
# COMPACT_ATOMS: atom_id res chain seq x y z
N CYS A 1 5.23 5.88 -14.74
CA CYS A 1 6.57 5.24 -14.66
C CYS A 1 7.67 6.22 -14.19
N MET A 2 7.92 7.35 -14.87
CA MET A 2 9.02 8.27 -14.54
C MET A 2 8.98 8.82 -13.11
N ALA A 3 7.81 9.23 -12.63
CA ALA A 3 7.66 9.74 -11.26
C ALA A 3 8.03 8.68 -10.19
N MET A 4 7.61 7.43 -10.41
CA MET A 4 7.90 6.32 -9.48
C MET A 4 9.39 5.93 -9.52
N MET A 5 10.02 5.96 -10.70
CA MET A 5 11.47 5.74 -10.82
C MET A 5 12.27 6.84 -10.13
N ALA A 6 11.91 8.10 -10.34
CA ALA A 6 12.56 9.23 -9.69
C ALA A 6 12.40 9.16 -8.16
N ALA A 7 11.21 8.82 -7.67
CA ALA A 7 10.95 8.63 -6.24
C ALA A 7 11.78 7.48 -5.66
N SER A 8 11.88 6.35 -6.37
CA SER A 8 12.71 5.21 -5.94
C SER A 8 14.19 5.60 -5.82
N ALA A 9 14.73 6.28 -6.83
CA ALA A 9 16.10 6.82 -6.77
C ALA A 9 16.27 7.78 -5.59
N PHE A 10 15.30 8.68 -5.38
CA PHE A 10 15.32 9.60 -4.23
C PHE A 10 15.35 8.84 -2.90
N PHE A 11 14.48 7.86 -2.68
CA PHE A 11 14.44 7.11 -1.42
C PHE A 11 15.73 6.31 -1.17
N PHE A 12 16.27 5.64 -2.18
CA PHE A 12 17.52 4.90 -2.02
C PHE A 12 18.73 5.80 -1.77
N LEU A 13 18.83 6.93 -2.48
CA LEU A 13 19.96 7.86 -2.33
C LEU A 13 19.86 8.71 -1.05
N SER A 14 18.64 9.02 -0.58
CA SER A 14 18.42 9.80 0.64
C SER A 14 18.50 8.98 1.93
N MET A 15 18.59 7.65 1.85
CA MET A 15 18.53 6.76 3.02
C MET A 15 19.58 7.07 4.11
N ASN A 16 20.76 7.56 3.72
CA ASN A 16 21.81 7.92 4.67
C ASN A 16 21.59 9.25 5.40
N ASN A 17 20.65 10.07 4.92
CA ASN A 17 20.28 11.35 5.54
C ASN A 17 19.26 11.17 6.68
N PHE A 18 18.75 9.96 6.90
CA PHE A 18 17.76 9.65 7.94
C PHE A 18 18.36 8.87 9.11
N ASP A 19 17.81 9.09 10.30
CA ASP A 19 18.14 8.33 11.51
C ASP A 19 17.98 6.82 11.29
N ARG A 20 18.82 6.02 11.96
CA ARG A 20 18.81 4.55 11.87
C ARG A 20 17.42 3.93 12.09
N LYS A 21 16.59 4.53 12.94
CA LYS A 21 15.23 4.04 13.24
C LYS A 21 14.27 4.13 12.05
N TRP A 22 14.51 5.04 11.09
CA TRP A 22 13.66 5.26 9.91
C TRP A 22 14.20 4.61 8.64
N LYS A 23 15.45 4.14 8.63
CA LYS A 23 16.08 3.59 7.40
C LYS A 23 15.29 2.43 6.79
N THR A 24 14.71 1.56 7.62
CA THR A 24 13.85 0.47 7.12
C THR A 24 12.58 1.01 6.45
N SER A 25 12.01 2.10 6.98
CA SER A 25 10.85 2.78 6.39
C SER A 25 11.19 3.33 5.00
N ILE A 26 12.29 4.07 4.92
CA ILE A 26 12.79 4.64 3.65
C ILE A 26 13.12 3.55 2.62
N LEU A 27 13.72 2.44 3.05
CA LEU A 27 14.00 1.29 2.18
C LEU A 27 12.71 0.69 1.61
N VAL A 28 11.70 0.45 2.46
CA VAL A 28 10.42 -0.11 2.02
C VAL A 28 9.69 0.85 1.08
N SER A 29 9.69 2.15 1.36
CA SER A 29 9.17 3.19 0.44
C SER A 29 9.89 3.19 -0.92
N GLY A 30 11.21 3.01 -0.93
CA GLY A 30 12.00 2.85 -2.15
C GLY A 30 11.65 1.58 -2.94
N LEU A 31 11.40 0.46 -2.26
CA LEU A 31 10.97 -0.80 -2.87
C LEU A 31 9.56 -0.70 -3.48
N ILE A 32 8.60 -0.09 -2.77
CA ILE A 32 7.23 0.12 -3.27
C ILE A 32 7.26 0.93 -4.57
N THR A 33 7.96 2.06 -4.56
CA THR A 33 8.07 2.93 -5.73
C THR A 33 8.86 2.27 -6.87
N PHE A 34 9.86 1.44 -6.57
CA PHE A 34 10.58 0.67 -7.59
C PHE A 34 9.69 -0.37 -8.28
N ILE A 35 8.96 -1.18 -7.50
CA ILE A 35 8.03 -2.19 -8.01
C ILE A 35 6.98 -1.53 -8.90
N ALA A 36 6.36 -0.45 -8.41
CA ALA A 36 5.40 0.33 -9.17
C ALA A 36 6.02 0.87 -10.47
N ALA A 37 7.24 1.40 -10.41
CA ALA A 37 7.91 1.92 -11.59
C ALA A 37 7.99 0.85 -12.70
N VAL A 38 8.50 -0.35 -12.37
CA VAL A 38 8.61 -1.49 -13.30
C VAL A 38 7.24 -1.89 -13.86
N HIS A 39 6.23 -2.08 -13.01
CA HIS A 39 4.90 -2.49 -13.45
C HIS A 39 4.23 -1.43 -14.34
N TYR A 40 4.43 -0.14 -14.06
CA TYR A 40 3.93 0.94 -14.92
C TYR A 40 4.62 0.99 -16.28
N TRP A 41 5.86 0.51 -16.43
CA TRP A 41 6.45 0.31 -17.76
C TRP A 41 5.76 -0.81 -18.52
N TYR A 42 5.58 -1.98 -17.90
CA TYR A 42 4.87 -3.09 -18.54
C TYR A 42 3.44 -2.73 -18.93
N MET A 43 2.72 -2.02 -18.06
CA MET A 43 1.37 -1.52 -18.35
C MET A 43 1.34 -0.54 -19.52
N ARG A 44 2.32 0.37 -19.61
CA ARG A 44 2.43 1.30 -20.73
C ARG A 44 2.61 0.55 -22.05
N ASP A 45 3.53 -0.41 -22.08
CA ASP A 45 3.86 -1.15 -23.30
C ASP A 45 2.70 -2.07 -23.71
N TYR A 46 2.01 -2.68 -22.74
CA TYR A 46 0.79 -3.44 -22.98
C TYR A 46 -0.31 -2.56 -23.60
N TRP A 47 -0.58 -1.39 -23.02
CA TRP A 47 -1.60 -0.49 -23.56
C TRP A 47 -1.22 0.02 -24.96
N ALA A 48 0.05 0.35 -25.19
CA ALA A 48 0.53 0.81 -26.49
C ALA A 48 0.38 -0.27 -27.59
N SER A 49 0.50 -1.55 -27.21
CA SER A 49 0.43 -2.67 -28.16
C SER A 49 -0.99 -3.19 -28.38
N ASN A 50 -1.83 -3.17 -27.34
CA ASN A 50 -3.15 -3.81 -27.36
C ASN A 50 -4.32 -2.83 -27.34
N ALA A 51 -4.08 -1.54 -27.04
CA ALA A 51 -5.11 -0.51 -26.83
C ALA A 51 -6.16 -0.86 -25.75
N GLU A 52 -5.84 -1.80 -24.86
CA GLU A 52 -6.73 -2.27 -23.79
C GLU A 52 -6.18 -1.91 -22.41
N SER A 53 -7.09 -1.82 -21.42
CA SER A 53 -6.70 -1.57 -20.03
C SER A 53 -5.95 -2.78 -19.46
N PRO A 54 -4.72 -2.63 -18.93
CA PRO A 54 -3.92 -3.72 -18.38
C PRO A 54 -4.38 -4.09 -16.94
N THR A 55 -5.63 -4.52 -16.77
CA THR A 55 -6.22 -4.88 -15.46
C THR A 55 -5.36 -5.87 -14.70
N PHE A 56 -4.95 -6.97 -15.34
CA PHE A 56 -4.12 -8.00 -14.73
C PHE A 56 -2.83 -7.42 -14.12
N PHE A 57 -2.07 -6.62 -14.88
CA PHE A 57 -0.84 -6.00 -14.39
C PHE A 57 -1.08 -5.02 -13.23
N ARG A 58 -2.22 -4.31 -13.22
CA ARG A 58 -2.59 -3.46 -12.08
C ARG A 58 -2.76 -4.28 -10.80
N TYR A 59 -3.49 -5.40 -10.86
CA TYR A 59 -3.70 -6.24 -9.67
C TYR A 59 -2.44 -6.95 -9.19
N VAL A 60 -1.53 -7.33 -10.10
CA VAL A 60 -0.21 -7.85 -9.73
C VAL A 60 0.64 -6.77 -9.04
N ASP A 61 0.64 -5.54 -9.54
CA ASP A 61 1.30 -4.42 -8.85
C ASP A 61 0.71 -4.18 -7.46
N TRP A 62 -0.62 -4.14 -7.35
CA TRP A 62 -1.31 -3.85 -6.09
C TRP A 62 -1.13 -4.94 -5.05
N ILE A 63 -1.15 -6.22 -5.44
CA ILE A 63 -0.97 -7.32 -4.49
C ILE A 63 0.45 -7.36 -3.91
N LEU A 64 1.43 -6.78 -4.61
CA LEU A 64 2.79 -6.62 -4.12
C LEU A 64 2.94 -5.34 -3.30
N THR A 65 2.44 -4.21 -3.80
CA THR A 65 2.68 -2.89 -3.21
C THR A 65 1.78 -2.59 -2.01
N VAL A 66 0.52 -3.02 -1.99
CA VAL A 66 -0.41 -2.71 -0.89
C VAL A 66 -0.03 -3.40 0.44
N PRO A 67 0.36 -4.69 0.47
CA PRO A 67 0.89 -5.28 1.68
C PRO A 67 2.17 -4.60 2.17
N LEU A 68 3.05 -4.19 1.25
CA LEU A 68 4.25 -3.42 1.60
C LEU A 68 3.91 -2.04 2.17
N MET A 69 2.90 -1.35 1.66
CA MET A 69 2.38 -0.12 2.25
C MET A 69 1.82 -0.36 3.67
N CYS A 70 1.17 -1.51 3.92
CA CYS A 70 0.72 -1.88 5.27
C CYS A 70 1.92 -2.13 6.22
N VAL A 71 3.00 -2.73 5.71
CA VAL A 71 4.26 -2.87 6.46
C VAL A 71 4.86 -1.50 6.76
N GLU A 72 4.89 -0.60 5.78
CA GLU A 72 5.42 0.75 5.94
C GLU A 72 4.67 1.54 7.01
N PHE A 73 3.34 1.52 6.95
CA PHE A 73 2.49 2.13 7.96
C PHE A 73 2.76 1.56 9.36
N TYR A 74 2.94 0.25 9.46
CA TYR A 74 3.32 -0.39 10.72
C TYR A 74 4.72 0.05 11.19
N LEU A 75 5.71 0.19 10.31
CA LEU A 75 7.06 0.63 10.69
C LEU A 75 7.05 2.03 11.30
N ILE A 76 6.20 2.92 10.79
CA ILE A 76 6.00 4.26 11.35
C ILE A 76 5.38 4.20 12.75
N LEU A 77 4.39 3.34 12.96
CA LEU A 77 3.75 3.20 14.27
C LEU A 77 4.50 2.27 15.23
N LYS A 78 5.48 1.50 14.74
CA LYS A 78 6.29 0.60 15.57
C LYS A 78 7.08 1.39 16.62
N VAL A 79 7.57 2.57 16.27
CA VAL A 79 8.24 3.46 17.24
C VAL A 79 7.30 3.97 18.33
N ALA A 80 5.98 3.92 18.09
CA ALA A 80 4.91 4.22 19.04
C ALA A 80 4.39 2.97 19.79
N GLY A 81 5.00 1.80 19.63
CA GLY A 81 4.58 0.57 20.31
C GLY A 81 3.53 -0.27 19.57
N ALA A 82 3.34 -0.05 18.27
CA ALA A 82 2.44 -0.89 17.47
C ALA A 82 2.82 -2.38 17.52
N LYS A 83 1.80 -3.25 17.62
CA LYS A 83 1.98 -4.70 17.65
C LYS A 83 1.99 -5.29 16.24
N LYS A 84 2.79 -6.33 16.01
CA LYS A 84 2.83 -7.10 14.75
C LYS A 84 1.46 -7.64 14.33
N SER A 85 0.55 -7.90 15.27
CA SER A 85 -0.82 -8.34 14.96
C SER A 85 -1.61 -7.31 14.17
N MET A 86 -1.34 -6.01 14.36
CA MET A 86 -1.95 -4.94 13.57
C MET A 86 -1.48 -4.99 12.11
N MET A 87 -0.18 -5.17 11.89
CA MET A 87 0.40 -5.32 10.54
C MET A 87 -0.22 -6.48 9.79
N TRP A 88 -0.27 -7.66 10.40
CA TRP A 88 -0.85 -8.86 9.77
C TRP A 88 -2.35 -8.72 9.50
N ARG A 89 -3.09 -8.04 10.39
CA ARG A 89 -4.50 -7.73 10.16
C ARG A 89 -4.70 -6.84 8.93
N LEU A 90 -3.92 -5.77 8.79
CA LEU A 90 -3.99 -4.87 7.63
C LEU A 90 -3.60 -5.59 6.34
N ILE A 91 -2.54 -6.41 6.37
CA ILE A 91 -2.13 -7.24 5.22
C ILE A 91 -3.26 -8.18 4.81
N PHE A 92 -3.85 -8.92 5.76
CA PHE A 92 -4.92 -9.87 5.48
C PHE A 92 -6.16 -9.19 4.86
N LEU A 93 -6.60 -8.06 5.44
CA LEU A 93 -7.71 -7.28 4.89
C LEU A 93 -7.38 -6.75 3.49
N SER A 94 -6.14 -6.29 3.25
CA SER A 94 -5.73 -5.79 1.94
C SER A 94 -5.74 -6.88 0.87
N VAL A 95 -5.33 -8.10 1.20
CA VAL A 95 -5.40 -9.25 0.28
C VAL A 95 -6.85 -9.59 -0.04
N ILE A 96 -7.74 -9.64 0.96
CA ILE A 96 -9.18 -9.84 0.71
C ILE A 96 -9.72 -8.75 -0.22
N MET A 97 -9.43 -7.49 0.07
CA MET A 97 -9.87 -6.34 -0.73
C MET A 97 -9.44 -6.48 -2.20
N LEU A 98 -8.18 -6.82 -2.46
CA LEU A 98 -7.63 -6.92 -3.81
C LEU A 98 -8.10 -8.16 -4.56
N VAL A 99 -8.15 -9.33 -3.91
CA VAL A 99 -8.60 -10.57 -4.56
C VAL A 99 -10.07 -10.47 -4.94
N THR A 100 -10.91 -9.97 -4.03
CA THR A 100 -12.35 -9.78 -4.30
C THR A 100 -12.57 -8.68 -5.34
N GLY A 101 -11.79 -7.60 -5.32
CA GLY A 101 -11.80 -6.58 -6.38
C GLY A 101 -11.48 -7.17 -7.75
N TYR A 102 -10.44 -7.99 -7.85
CA TYR A 102 -10.03 -8.63 -9.09
C TYR A 102 -11.13 -9.54 -9.65
N PHE A 103 -11.76 -10.33 -8.78
CA PHE A 103 -12.89 -11.17 -9.15
C PHE A 103 -14.06 -10.35 -9.70
N GLY A 104 -14.40 -9.22 -9.08
CA GLY A 104 -15.46 -8.34 -9.60
C GLY A 104 -15.11 -7.67 -10.92
N GLU A 105 -13.88 -7.18 -11.08
CA GLU A 105 -13.46 -6.40 -12.25
C GLU A 105 -13.12 -7.28 -13.48
N SER A 106 -12.54 -8.46 -13.26
CA SER A 106 -11.92 -9.25 -14.34
C SER A 106 -12.49 -10.66 -14.54
N VAL A 107 -13.11 -11.29 -13.53
CA VAL A 107 -13.54 -12.70 -13.63
C VAL A 107 -15.06 -12.86 -13.68
N TYR A 108 -15.78 -12.24 -12.73
CA TYR A 108 -17.22 -12.37 -12.53
C TYR A 108 -17.92 -11.03 -12.71
N ARG A 109 -17.80 -10.45 -13.90
CA ARG A 109 -18.29 -9.09 -14.22
C ARG A 109 -19.80 -8.92 -14.02
N ASP A 110 -20.59 -9.98 -14.26
CA ASP A 110 -22.05 -9.96 -14.02
C ASP A 110 -22.41 -9.84 -12.53
N GLN A 111 -21.48 -10.21 -11.65
CA GLN A 111 -21.60 -10.12 -10.19
C GLN A 111 -20.67 -9.05 -9.61
N ALA A 112 -20.25 -8.08 -10.43
CA ALA A 112 -19.30 -7.03 -10.01
C ALA A 112 -19.78 -6.25 -8.77
N TRP A 113 -21.09 -6.04 -8.62
CA TRP A 113 -21.67 -5.37 -7.45
C TRP A 113 -21.43 -6.16 -6.15
N PHE A 114 -21.53 -7.48 -6.20
CA PHE A 114 -21.37 -8.35 -5.03
C PHE A 114 -19.91 -8.44 -4.60
N TRP A 115 -19.01 -8.70 -5.55
CA TRP A 115 -17.57 -8.72 -5.30
C TRP A 115 -17.03 -7.34 -4.90
N GLY A 116 -17.56 -6.29 -5.52
CA GLY A 116 -17.28 -4.89 -5.17
C GLY A 116 -17.73 -4.54 -3.76
N LEU A 117 -18.88 -5.05 -3.30
CA LEU A 117 -19.33 -4.88 -1.93
C LEU A 117 -18.37 -5.53 -0.92
N ILE A 118 -17.93 -6.78 -1.17
CA ILE A 118 -16.97 -7.46 -0.30
C ILE A 118 -15.64 -6.71 -0.25
N SER A 119 -15.13 -6.29 -1.42
CA SER A 119 -13.91 -5.48 -1.52
C SER A 119 -14.04 -4.15 -0.77
N GLY A 120 -15.17 -3.46 -0.94
CA GLY A 120 -15.50 -2.21 -0.25
C GLY A 120 -15.57 -2.36 1.27
N LEU A 121 -16.19 -3.44 1.77
CA LEU A 121 -16.24 -3.72 3.20
C LEU A 121 -14.84 -3.95 3.79
N ALA A 122 -13.97 -4.67 3.07
CA ALA A 122 -12.57 -4.84 3.47
C ALA A 122 -11.82 -3.50 3.49
N TYR A 123 -12.03 -2.65 2.48
CA TYR A 123 -11.47 -1.29 2.44
C TYR A 123 -11.93 -0.44 3.62
N PHE A 124 -13.23 -0.41 3.92
CA PHE A 124 -13.75 0.37 5.05
C PHE A 124 -13.26 -0.16 6.40
N ALA A 125 -13.06 -1.47 6.54
CA ALA A 125 -12.44 -2.05 7.73
C ALA A 125 -10.98 -1.57 7.90
N ILE A 126 -10.19 -1.51 6.83
CA ILE A 126 -8.83 -0.96 6.84
C ILE A 126 -8.87 0.53 7.22
N ALA A 127 -9.72 1.32 6.54
CA ALA A 127 -9.86 2.75 6.79
C ALA A 127 -10.24 3.04 8.25
N TYR A 128 -11.18 2.26 8.80
CA TYR A 128 -11.57 2.33 10.21
C TYR A 128 -10.40 2.02 11.14
N ASP A 129 -9.65 0.95 10.89
CA ASP A 129 -8.51 0.56 11.75
C ASP A 129 -7.40 1.64 11.77
N ILE A 130 -7.20 2.35 10.65
CA ILE A 130 -6.24 3.44 10.51
C ILE A 130 -6.77 4.71 11.20
N TRP A 131 -7.98 5.18 10.85
CA TRP A 131 -8.47 6.52 11.23
C TRP A 131 -9.19 6.59 12.56
N LEU A 132 -9.84 5.52 13.00
CA LEU A 132 -10.67 5.50 14.22
C LEU A 132 -10.25 4.40 15.19
N GLY A 133 -9.45 3.45 14.72
CA GLY A 133 -9.02 2.28 15.46
C GLY A 133 -7.75 2.48 16.29
N LYS A 134 -7.00 1.39 16.41
CA LYS A 134 -5.82 1.31 17.28
C LYS A 134 -4.66 2.17 16.78
N ALA A 135 -4.58 2.39 15.47
CA ALA A 135 -3.50 3.14 14.87
C ALA A 135 -3.55 4.63 15.25
N LYS A 136 -4.73 5.26 15.19
CA LYS A 136 -4.91 6.65 15.64
C LYS A 136 -4.57 6.84 17.11
N LYS A 137 -5.05 5.95 18.00
CA LYS A 137 -4.75 6.03 19.44
C LYS A 137 -3.24 5.97 19.70
N LEU A 138 -2.55 5.04 19.05
CA LEU A 138 -1.08 4.92 19.16
C LEU A 138 -0.35 6.16 18.61
N ALA A 139 -0.85 6.73 17.50
CA ALA A 139 -0.26 7.95 16.94
C ALA A 139 -0.47 9.16 17.86
N GLU A 140 -1.65 9.30 18.48
CA GLU A 140 -1.96 10.35 19.45
C GLU A 140 -1.13 10.23 20.72
N GLU A 141 -0.96 9.01 21.25
CA GLU A 141 -0.13 8.73 22.43
C GLU A 141 1.35 9.04 22.18
N ALA A 142 1.88 8.74 21.00
CA ALA A 142 3.29 8.99 20.67
C ALA A 142 3.62 10.46 20.39
N GLY A 143 2.67 11.23 19.85
CA GLY A 143 2.87 12.63 19.50
C GLY A 143 4.00 12.87 18.48
N GLY A 144 4.45 14.13 18.40
CA GLY A 144 5.62 14.52 17.62
C GLY A 144 5.57 14.13 16.13
N SER A 145 6.66 13.54 15.62
CA SER A 145 6.80 13.17 14.21
C SER A 145 5.86 12.04 13.78
N VAL A 146 5.48 11.14 14.71
CA VAL A 146 4.58 10.02 14.42
C VAL A 146 3.16 10.52 14.19
N LEU A 147 2.67 11.40 15.07
CA LEU A 147 1.34 12.00 14.91
C LEU A 147 1.27 12.87 13.65
N LYS A 148 2.33 13.60 13.34
CA LYS A 148 2.40 14.41 12.11
C LYS A 148 2.37 13.52 10.86
N ALA A 149 3.11 12.42 10.84
CA ALA A 149 3.10 11.47 9.72
C ALA A 149 1.77 10.72 9.58
N HIS A 150 1.04 10.48 10.69
CA HIS A 150 -0.28 9.85 10.65
C HIS A 150 -1.39 10.75 10.09
N LYS A 151 -1.27 12.07 10.29
CA LYS A 151 -2.24 13.08 9.82
C LYS A 151 -1.99 13.57 8.40
N ALA A 152 -0.77 13.39 7.88
CA ALA A 152 -0.35 13.80 6.55
C ALA A 152 -0.90 12.84 5.49
#